data_AF-A0A453QA05-F1
#
_entry.id   AF-A0A453QA05-F1
#
_cell.length_a   1.000
_cell.length_b   1.000
_cell.length_c   1.000
_cell.angle_alpha   90.00
_cell.angle_beta   90.00
_cell.angle_gamma   90.00
#
_symmetry.space_group_name_H-M   'P 1'
#
loop_
_entity.id
_entity.type
_entity.pdbx_description
1 polymer ?
#
loop_
_entity_poly.entity_id
_entity_poly.type
_entity_poly.pdbx_seq_one_letter_code
_entity_poly.pdbx_strand_id
1 'polypeptide(L)'
;LDSLVGLFGAGCQPSSSNDPFGLRRISYGLVQILVENKKNFDLTKALTLVAQVQPIRIDNDVINEVVQFVTRRLEQLLVDEGINYEIVRSVLMERANCQYLASQTAAE
;
A
#
# COMPACT_ATOMS: atom_id res chain seq x y z
N LEU A 1 -1.72 -3.36 9.09
CA LEU A 1 -0.55 -2.43 9.08
C LEU A 1 0.59 -3.01 9.90
N ASP A 2 0.35 -3.37 11.16
CA ASP A 2 1.32 -4.06 12.02
C ASP A 2 2.04 -5.23 11.32
N SER A 3 1.26 -6.19 10.80
CA SER A 3 1.82 -7.34 10.07
C SER A 3 2.59 -6.95 8.81
N LEU A 4 2.24 -5.86 8.12
CA LEU A 4 2.97 -5.41 6.93
C LEU A 4 4.36 -4.89 7.31
N VAL A 5 4.42 -4.02 8.33
CA VAL A 5 5.68 -3.41 8.78
C VAL A 5 6.57 -4.45 9.47
N GLY A 6 6.01 -5.22 10.41
CA GLY A 6 6.77 -6.21 11.16
C GLY A 6 7.34 -7.32 10.29
N LEU A 7 6.55 -7.87 9.35
CA LEU A 7 7.02 -8.95 8.49
C LEU A 7 7.98 -8.48 7.41
N PHE A 8 7.81 -7.27 6.85
CA PHE A 8 8.85 -6.72 5.97
C PHE A 8 10.15 -6.45 6.74
N GLY A 9 10.07 -5.87 7.95
CA GLY A 9 11.24 -5.65 8.80
C GLY A 9 11.97 -6.94 9.21
N ALA A 10 11.23 -8.04 9.33
CA ALA A 10 11.78 -9.37 9.61
C ALA A 10 12.32 -10.09 8.35
N GLY A 11 12.32 -9.47 7.17
CA GLY A 11 12.78 -10.10 5.92
C GLY A 11 11.82 -11.15 5.37
N CYS A 12 10.55 -11.09 5.75
CA CYS A 12 9.48 -12.01 5.37
C CYS A 12 8.54 -11.43 4.30
N GLN A 13 9.05 -10.49 3.49
CA GLN A 13 8.30 -9.90 2.39
C GLN A 13 7.99 -10.95 1.29
N PRO A 14 6.87 -10.80 0.56
CA PRO A 14 6.47 -11.78 -0.46
C PRO A 14 7.43 -11.79 -1.65
N SER A 15 7.77 -12.98 -2.15
CA SER A 15 8.53 -13.16 -3.40
C SER A 15 7.57 -13.43 -4.56
N SER A 16 8.01 -13.28 -5.83
CA SER A 16 7.14 -13.47 -7.00
C SER A 16 6.32 -14.77 -6.99
N SER A 17 6.88 -15.86 -6.45
CA SER A 17 6.23 -17.18 -6.40
C SER A 17 5.60 -17.54 -5.05
N ASN A 18 5.86 -16.79 -3.96
CA ASN A 18 5.41 -17.17 -2.63
C ASN A 18 4.96 -15.98 -1.77
N ASP A 19 3.88 -16.16 -1.01
CA ASP A 19 3.37 -15.21 -0.01
C ASP A 19 2.91 -16.01 1.22
N PRO A 20 3.84 -16.46 2.07
CA PRO A 20 3.54 -17.39 3.16
C PRO A 20 2.62 -16.79 4.24
N PHE A 21 2.59 -15.45 4.35
CA PHE A 21 1.81 -14.73 5.36
C PHE A 21 0.59 -14.00 4.78
N GLY A 22 0.30 -14.17 3.48
CA GLY A 22 -0.86 -13.56 2.83
C GLY A 22 -0.81 -12.03 2.76
N LEU A 23 0.39 -11.43 2.74
CA LEU A 23 0.58 -9.97 2.74
C LEU A 23 -0.02 -9.32 1.50
N ARG A 24 -0.07 -10.01 0.35
CA ARG A 24 -0.76 -9.52 -0.86
C ARG A 24 -2.25 -9.34 -0.61
N ARG A 25 -2.88 -10.35 -0.01
CA ARG A 25 -4.31 -10.32 0.31
C ARG A 25 -4.62 -9.25 1.35
N ILE A 26 -3.79 -9.15 2.39
CA ILE A 26 -3.93 -8.11 3.43
C ILE A 26 -3.80 -6.71 2.82
N SER A 27 -2.79 -6.50 1.97
CA SER A 27 -2.57 -5.22 1.32
C SER A 27 -3.70 -4.84 0.37
N TYR A 28 -4.23 -5.80 -0.39
CA TYR A 28 -5.35 -5.53 -1.29
C TYR A 28 -6.62 -5.16 -0.51
N GLY A 29 -6.94 -5.91 0.54
CA GLY A 29 -8.07 -5.60 1.42
C GLY A 29 -7.94 -4.23 2.10
N LEU A 30 -6.73 -3.83 2.50
CA LEU A 30 -6.46 -2.48 3.02
C LEU A 30 -6.82 -1.40 1.99
N VAL A 31 -6.36 -1.55 0.74
CA VAL A 31 -6.66 -0.59 -0.33
C VAL A 31 -8.17 -0.50 -0.56
N GLN A 32 -8.85 -1.64 -0.71
CA GLN A 32 -10.30 -1.69 -0.92
C GLN A 32 -11.05 -0.96 0.20
N ILE A 33 -10.73 -1.26 1.47
CA ILE A 33 -11.36 -0.61 2.62
C ILE A 33 -11.18 0.91 2.56
N LEU A 34 -9.98 1.40 2.26
CA LEU A 34 -9.70 2.84 2.23
C LEU A 34 -10.44 3.55 1.09
N VAL A 35 -10.49 2.93 -0.09
CA VAL A 35 -11.18 3.45 -1.28
C VAL A 35 -12.70 3.43 -1.07
N GLU A 36 -13.27 2.28 -0.74
CA GLU A 36 -14.72 2.09 -0.57
C GLU A 36 -15.32 2.96 0.54
N ASN A 37 -14.59 3.09 1.67
CA ASN A 37 -15.04 3.89 2.81
C ASN A 37 -14.67 5.38 2.70
N LYS A 38 -14.13 5.81 1.55
CA LYS A 38 -13.77 7.20 1.26
C LYS A 38 -12.90 7.84 2.35
N LYS A 39 -11.91 7.09 2.84
CA LYS A 39 -11.06 7.52 3.95
C LYS A 39 -9.82 8.21 3.43
N ASN A 40 -9.69 9.50 3.77
CA ASN A 40 -8.45 10.22 3.62
C ASN A 40 -7.45 9.69 4.66
N PHE A 41 -6.45 8.95 4.20
CA PHE A 41 -5.54 8.20 5.05
C PHE A 41 -4.11 8.40 4.54
N ASP A 42 -3.25 8.96 5.38
CA ASP A 42 -1.83 9.12 5.09
C ASP A 42 -1.10 7.81 5.41
N LEU A 43 -0.82 7.03 4.37
CA LEU A 43 -0.21 5.71 4.52
C LEU A 43 1.18 5.79 5.14
N THR A 44 2.02 6.69 4.65
CA THR A 44 3.40 6.85 5.15
C THR A 44 3.40 7.19 6.62
N LYS A 45 2.60 8.20 7.04
CA LYS A 45 2.50 8.59 8.45
C LYS A 45 2.04 7.43 9.33
N ALA A 46 1.04 6.67 8.90
CA ALA A 46 0.54 5.53 9.66
C ALA A 46 1.59 4.41 9.78
N LEU A 47 2.32 4.10 8.71
CA LEU A 47 3.39 3.11 8.73
C LEU A 47 4.57 3.56 9.61
N THR A 48 4.91 4.85 9.62
CA THR A 48 5.93 5.40 10.52
C THR A 48 5.53 5.24 11.99
N LEU A 49 4.25 5.47 12.34
CA LEU A 49 3.76 5.25 13.70
C LEU A 49 3.83 3.77 14.09
N VAL A 50 3.46 2.86 13.19
CA VAL A 50 3.54 1.42 13.43
C VAL A 50 4.99 0.96 13.58
N ALA A 51 5.92 1.50 12.79
CA ALA A 51 7.34 1.18 12.87
C ALA A 51 7.94 1.50 14.26
N GLN A 52 7.48 2.57 14.92
CA GLN A 52 7.97 2.97 16.25
C GLN A 52 7.59 2.00 17.37
N VAL A 53 6.53 1.20 17.17
CA VAL A 53 6.02 0.26 18.20
C VAL A 53 6.35 -1.20 17.88
N GLN A 54 7.07 -1.47 16.79
CA GLN A 54 7.54 -2.82 16.48
C GLN A 54 8.57 -3.30 17.51
N PRO A 55 8.60 -4.61 17.83
CA PRO A 55 9.60 -5.18 18.74
C PRO A 55 11.01 -5.28 18.12
N ILE A 56 11.15 -4.90 16.84
CA ILE A 56 12.41 -4.86 16.09
C ILE A 56 12.64 -3.46 15.55
N ARG A 57 13.89 -3.10 15.28
CA ARG A 57 14.21 -1.85 14.58
C ARG A 57 13.70 -1.94 13.14
N ILE A 58 12.94 -0.93 12.74
CA ILE A 58 12.44 -0.77 11.37
C ILE A 58 13.12 0.46 10.77
N ASP A 59 13.88 0.26 9.70
CA ASP A 59 14.51 1.36 8.96
C ASP A 59 13.52 2.00 7.98
N ASN A 60 13.79 3.25 7.58
CA ASN A 60 12.92 3.98 6.65
C ASN A 60 12.78 3.29 5.28
N ASP A 61 13.79 2.53 4.85
CA ASP A 61 13.73 1.77 3.60
C ASP A 61 12.64 0.70 3.63
N VAL A 62 12.45 0.02 4.77
CA VAL A 62 11.36 -0.93 4.97
C VAL A 62 10.00 -0.24 4.85
N ILE A 63 9.86 0.95 5.41
CA ILE A 63 8.62 1.74 5.29
C ILE A 63 8.34 2.06 3.81
N ASN A 64 9.37 2.50 3.08
CA ASN A 64 9.26 2.81 1.65
C ASN A 64 8.89 1.57 0.83
N GLU A 65 9.47 0.40 1.13
CA GLU A 65 9.11 -0.87 0.50
C GLU A 65 7.64 -1.24 0.73
N VAL A 66 7.14 -1.07 1.97
CA VAL A 66 5.73 -1.34 2.30
C VAL A 66 4.82 -0.34 1.58
N VAL A 67 5.17 0.95 1.53
CA VAL A 67 4.41 1.96 0.77
C VAL A 67 4.33 1.58 -0.71
N GLN A 68 5.45 1.22 -1.33
CA GLN A 68 5.48 0.78 -2.72
C GLN A 68 4.66 -0.49 -2.94
N PHE A 69 4.74 -1.44 -2.00
CA PHE A 69 3.98 -2.69 -2.06
C PHE A 69 2.46 -2.45 -2.04
N VAL A 70 1.98 -1.55 -1.16
CA VAL A 70 0.57 -1.15 -1.09
C VAL A 70 0.17 -0.35 -2.33
N THR A 71 1.04 0.55 -2.81
CA THR A 71 0.78 1.37 -4.00
C THR A 71 0.58 0.51 -5.25
N ARG A 72 1.37 -0.55 -5.43
CA ARG A 72 1.17 -1.52 -6.54
C ARG A 72 -0.18 -2.24 -6.47
N ARG A 73 -0.76 -2.40 -5.28
CA ARG A 73 -2.11 -2.98 -5.14
C ARG A 73 -3.21 -1.99 -5.48
N LEU A 74 -2.98 -0.71 -5.19
CA LEU A 74 -3.85 0.35 -5.67
C LEU A 74 -3.78 0.48 -7.19
N GLU A 75 -2.58 0.41 -7.78
CA GLU A 75 -2.42 0.36 -9.24
C GLU A 75 -3.23 -0.78 -9.86
N GLN A 76 -3.08 -2.00 -9.31
CA GLN A 76 -3.83 -3.16 -9.76
C GLN A 76 -5.34 -2.94 -9.63
N LEU A 77 -5.84 -2.44 -8.50
CA LEU A 77 -7.27 -2.17 -8.29
C LEU A 77 -7.83 -1.23 -9.36
N LEU A 78 -7.14 -0.11 -9.64
CA LEU A 78 -7.61 0.91 -10.59
C LEU A 78 -7.57 0.40 -12.04
N VAL A 79 -6.56 -0.40 -12.40
CA VAL A 79 -6.48 -1.05 -13.71
C VAL A 79 -7.58 -2.09 -13.87
N ASP A 80 -7.86 -2.87 -12.83
CA ASP A 80 -8.93 -3.88 -12.81
C ASP A 80 -10.33 -3.21 -12.90
N GLU A 81 -10.48 -1.96 -12.45
CA GLU A 81 -11.67 -1.11 -12.65
C GLU A 81 -11.81 -0.56 -14.08
N GLY A 82 -10.83 -0.81 -14.96
CA GLY A 82 -10.84 -0.40 -16.36
C GLY A 82 -10.26 0.99 -16.64
N ILE A 83 -9.60 1.62 -15.66
CA ILE A 83 -8.94 2.91 -15.85
C ILE A 83 -7.68 2.70 -16.68
N ASN A 84 -7.41 3.62 -17.60
CA ASN A 84 -6.23 3.55 -18.46
C ASN A 84 -4.93 3.53 -17.62
N TYR A 85 -4.05 2.59 -17.95
CA TYR A 85 -2.77 2.38 -17.25
C TYR A 85 -1.91 3.66 -17.12
N GLU A 86 -1.84 4.49 -18.15
CA GLU A 86 -1.04 5.72 -18.12
C GLU A 86 -1.63 6.78 -17.19
N ILE A 87 -2.97 6.87 -17.12
CA ILE A 87 -3.67 7.73 -16.16
C ILE A 87 -3.37 7.27 -14.74
N VAL A 88 -3.55 5.97 -14.46
CA VAL A 88 -3.27 5.38 -13.15
C VAL A 88 -1.84 5.70 -12.71
N ARG A 89 -0.86 5.44 -13.59
CA ARG A 89 0.56 5.70 -13.28
C ARG A 89 0.83 7.18 -13.00
N SER A 90 0.23 8.08 -13.78
CA SER A 90 0.38 9.52 -13.59
C SER A 90 -0.19 10.00 -12.25
N VAL A 91 -1.38 9.50 -11.88
CA VAL A 91 -2.02 9.83 -10.60
C VAL A 91 -1.23 9.28 -9.41
N LEU A 92 -0.74 8.04 -9.50
CA LEU A 92 0.00 7.41 -8.42
C LEU A 92 1.36 8.09 -8.16
N MET A 93 1.98 8.70 -9.16
CA MET A 93 3.20 9.49 -8.95
C MET A 93 2.98 10.65 -7.98
N GLU A 94 1.79 11.25 -7.96
CA GLU A 94 1.49 12.43 -7.15
C GLU A 94 0.68 12.09 -5.88
N ARG A 95 -0.19 11.06 -5.92
CA ARG A 95 -1.24 10.85 -4.91
C ARG A 95 -1.22 9.48 -4.24
N ALA A 96 -0.23 8.62 -4.52
CA ALA A 96 -0.18 7.26 -3.97
C ALA A 96 -0.23 7.17 -2.43
N ASN A 97 0.19 8.22 -1.72
CA ASN A 97 0.17 8.23 -0.26
C ASN A 97 -1.24 8.26 0.36
N CYS A 98 -2.26 8.66 -0.42
CA CYS A 98 -3.66 8.64 -0.01
C CYS A 98 -4.52 7.91 -1.05
N GLN A 99 -4.84 6.65 -0.77
CA GLN A 99 -5.46 5.72 -1.71
C GLN A 99 -6.83 6.18 -2.20
N TYR A 100 -7.67 6.71 -1.31
CA TYR A 100 -8.98 7.24 -1.68
C TYR A 100 -8.87 8.40 -2.67
N LEU A 101 -8.01 9.38 -2.38
CA LEU A 101 -7.81 10.56 -3.23
C LEU A 101 -7.23 10.18 -4.59
N ALA A 102 -6.28 9.24 -4.62
CA ALA A 102 -5.74 8.70 -5.86
C ALA A 102 -6.82 8.02 -6.71
N SER A 103 -7.66 7.16 -6.10
CA SER A 103 -8.78 6.52 -6.80
C SER A 103 -9.77 7.54 -7.35
N GLN A 104 -10.15 8.55 -6.57
CA GLN A 104 -11.03 9.62 -7.04
C GLN A 104 -10.44 10.37 -8.23
N THR A 105 -9.16 10.72 -8.18
CA THR A 105 -8.48 11.48 -9.24
C THR A 105 -8.34 10.66 -10.52
N ALA A 106 -8.18 9.34 -10.41
CA ALA A 106 -8.06 8.45 -11.57
C ALA A 106 -9.40 8.17 -12.26
N ALA A 107 -10.52 8.39 -11.56
CA ALA A 107 -11.87 8.18 -12.07
C ALA A 107 -12.52 9.45 -12.67
N GLU A 108 -11.87 10.61 -12.51
CA GLU A 108 -12.26 11.90 -13.13
C GLU A 108 -11.74 12.00 -14.57
#